data_AF-A0A843HT03-F1
#
_entry.id   AF-A0A843HT03-F1
#
_cell.length_a   1.000
_cell.length_b   1.000
_cell.length_c   1.000
_cell.angle_alpha   90.00
_cell.angle_beta   90.00
_cell.angle_gamma   90.00
#
_symmetry.space_group_name_H-M   'P 1'
#
loop_
_entity.id
_entity.type
_entity.pdbx_description
1 polymer ?
#
loop_
_entity_poly.entity_id
_entity_poly.type
_entity_poly.pdbx_seq_one_letter_code
_entity_poly.pdbx_strand_id
1 'polypeptide(L)'
;MQKQNYINVKIEGGNLIITNVSREKILIRSVIIRYFITVENPIEERQFKRTVSEEKEINSWLEPDRFLKIPLTISDIKEVSIVFSTGLITLRQDIEI
;
A
#
# COMPACT_ATOMS: atom_id res chain seq x y z
N MET A 1 -20.05 14.31 -1.48
CA MET A 1 -18.64 14.70 -1.71
C MET A 1 -17.95 13.56 -2.44
N GLN A 2 -17.44 13.77 -3.65
CA GLN A 2 -16.63 12.75 -4.35
C GLN A 2 -15.29 12.63 -3.62
N LYS A 3 -14.88 11.41 -3.28
CA LYS A 3 -13.59 11.13 -2.63
C LYS A 3 -12.50 11.45 -3.67
N GLN A 4 -11.76 12.54 -3.47
CA GLN A 4 -10.67 12.90 -4.37
C GLN A 4 -9.54 11.88 -4.19
N ASN A 5 -9.27 11.09 -5.24
CA ASN A 5 -8.18 10.13 -5.25
C ASN A 5 -6.89 10.86 -5.62
N TYR A 6 -5.91 10.86 -4.73
CA TYR A 6 -4.59 11.47 -4.97
C TYR A 6 -3.63 10.49 -5.63
N ILE A 7 -3.83 9.20 -5.36
CA ILE A 7 -2.97 8.12 -5.79
C ILE A 7 -3.82 6.97 -6.32
N ASN A 8 -3.29 6.31 -7.33
CA ASN A 8 -3.79 5.05 -7.86
C ASN A 8 -2.77 3.95 -7.54
N VAL A 9 -3.27 2.77 -7.18
CA VAL A 9 -2.45 1.61 -6.84
C VAL A 9 -2.87 0.43 -7.69
N LYS A 10 -1.88 -0.27 -8.27
CA LYS A 10 -2.08 -1.55 -8.94
C LYS A 10 -0.98 -2.53 -8.55
N ILE A 11 -1.28 -3.82 -8.62
CA ILE A 11 -0.29 -4.88 -8.49
C ILE A 11 -0.01 -5.44 -9.89
N GLU A 12 1.26 -5.45 -10.30
CA GLU A 12 1.66 -5.90 -11.62
C GLU A 12 3.04 -6.56 -11.54
N GLY A 13 3.14 -7.82 -12.00
CA GLY A 13 4.41 -8.55 -12.05
C GLY A 13 5.16 -8.63 -10.71
N GLY A 14 4.45 -8.88 -9.61
CA GLY A 14 5.05 -8.95 -8.26
C GLY A 14 5.48 -7.59 -7.69
N ASN A 15 4.99 -6.49 -8.26
CA ASN A 15 5.29 -5.14 -7.78
C ASN A 15 4.01 -4.39 -7.44
N LEU A 16 4.06 -3.63 -6.38
CA LEU A 16 3.08 -2.59 -6.07
C LEU A 16 3.48 -1.33 -6.83
N ILE A 17 2.57 -0.86 -7.70
CA ILE A 17 2.77 0.32 -8.52
C ILE A 17 1.89 1.43 -7.94
N ILE A 18 2.52 2.46 -7.40
CA ILE A 18 1.84 3.63 -6.83
C ILE A 18 2.00 4.78 -7.83
N THR A 19 0.90 5.28 -8.37
CA THR A 19 0.89 6.38 -9.34
C THR A 19 0.30 7.63 -8.70
N ASN A 20 1.00 8.76 -8.78
CA ASN A 20 0.45 10.05 -8.39
C ASN A 20 -0.52 10.53 -9.48
N VAL A 21 -1.81 10.56 -9.16
CA VAL A 21 -2.87 11.06 -10.06
C VAL A 21 -3.36 12.45 -9.63
N SER A 22 -2.73 13.04 -8.62
CA SER A 22 -2.97 14.41 -8.22
C SER A 22 -2.21 15.38 -9.13
N ARG A 23 -2.63 16.66 -9.12
CA ARG A 23 -1.97 17.72 -9.87
C ARG A 23 -0.69 18.25 -9.21
N GLU A 24 -0.39 17.77 -8.01
CA GLU A 24 0.68 18.28 -7.17
C GLU A 24 1.70 17.19 -6.90
N LYS A 25 2.94 17.61 -6.64
CA LYS A 25 3.98 16.71 -6.16
C LYS A 25 3.66 16.26 -4.74
N ILE A 26 3.74 14.94 -4.49
CA ILE A 26 3.46 14.36 -3.16
C ILE A 26 4.70 13.68 -2.59
N LEU A 27 4.85 13.72 -1.27
CA LEU A 27 5.88 12.97 -0.55
C LEU A 27 5.26 11.68 -0.03
N ILE A 28 5.58 10.53 -0.61
CA ILE A 28 5.21 9.23 -0.05
C ILE A 28 6.09 8.99 1.18
N ARG A 29 5.49 8.93 2.36
CA ARG A 29 6.19 8.69 3.62
C ARG A 29 6.34 7.21 3.89
N SER A 30 5.22 6.50 3.93
CA SER A 30 5.19 5.06 4.16
C SER A 30 4.06 4.38 3.41
N VAL A 31 4.25 3.07 3.21
CA VAL A 31 3.29 2.17 2.60
C VAL A 31 3.07 1.02 3.56
N ILE A 32 1.82 0.80 3.95
CA ILE A 32 1.40 -0.26 4.85
C ILE A 32 0.66 -1.30 4.02
N ILE A 33 1.17 -2.52 3.98
CA ILE A 33 0.62 -3.62 3.21
C ILE A 33 -0.04 -4.58 4.19
N ARG A 34 -1.36 -4.77 4.08
CA ARG A 34 -2.11 -5.79 4.82
C ARG A 34 -2.28 -7.02 3.94
N TYR A 35 -1.93 -8.19 4.45
CA TYR A 35 -2.01 -9.45 3.72
C TYR A 35 -2.42 -10.59 4.63
N PHE A 36 -2.90 -11.68 4.03
CA PHE A 36 -3.21 -12.90 4.77
C PHE A 36 -1.97 -13.80 4.86
N ILE A 37 -1.82 -14.41 6.03
CA ILE A 37 -0.90 -15.53 6.24
C ILE A 37 -1.70 -16.75 6.71
N THR A 38 -1.23 -17.92 6.34
CA THR A 38 -1.71 -19.18 6.92
C THR A 38 -0.82 -19.52 8.10
N VAL A 39 -1.43 -19.70 9.27
CA VAL A 39 -0.77 -20.16 10.48
C VAL A 39 -1.23 -21.58 10.77
N GLU A 40 -0.28 -22.49 10.95
CA GLU A 40 -0.56 -23.86 11.35
C GLU A 40 -0.58 -23.94 12.88
N ASN A 41 -1.65 -24.49 13.45
CA ASN A 41 -1.69 -24.87 14.85
C ASN A 41 -1.38 -26.37 14.97
N PRO A 42 -0.15 -26.75 15.36
CA PRO A 42 0.25 -28.15 15.43
C PRO A 42 -0.48 -28.94 16.53
N ILE A 43 -1.12 -28.26 17.49
CA ILE A 43 -1.86 -28.93 18.59
C ILE A 43 -3.24 -29.39 18.14
N GLU A 44 -3.88 -28.63 17.24
CA GLU A 44 -5.24 -28.92 16.77
C GLU A 44 -5.28 -29.46 15.34
N GLU A 45 -4.13 -29.63 14.68
CA GLU A 45 -4.01 -29.98 13.25
C GLU A 45 -4.87 -29.07 12.34
N ARG A 46 -4.99 -27.78 12.72
CA ARG A 46 -5.83 -26.80 12.04
C ARG A 46 -5.00 -25.67 11.45
N GLN A 47 -5.38 -25.24 10.26
CA GLN A 47 -4.85 -24.05 9.61
C GLN A 47 -5.80 -22.88 9.79
N PHE A 48 -5.26 -21.71 10.12
CA PHE A 48 -6.02 -20.48 10.29
C PHE A 48 -5.44 -19.38 9.41
N LYS A 49 -6.32 -18.59 8.77
CA LYS A 49 -5.90 -17.35 8.13
C LYS A 49 -5.82 -16.23 9.16
N ARG A 50 -4.70 -15.51 9.20
CA ARG A 50 -4.54 -14.28 9.97
C ARG A 50 -4.17 -13.14 9.03
N THR A 51 -4.61 -11.94 9.37
CA THR A 51 -4.18 -10.72 8.67
C THR A 51 -2.95 -10.16 9.39
N VAL A 52 -1.89 -9.89 8.62
CA VAL A 52 -0.68 -9.22 9.08
C VAL A 52 -0.54 -7.91 8.33
N SER A 53 0.08 -6.92 8.97
CA SER A 53 0.41 -5.64 8.36
C SER A 53 1.92 -5.45 8.39
N GLU A 54 2.49 -5.01 7.27
CA GLU A 54 3.90 -4.63 7.15
C GLU A 54 3.98 -3.17 6.69
N GLU A 55 4.73 -2.35 7.42
CA GLU A 55 5.00 -0.96 7.04
C GLU A 55 6.38 -0.85 6.41
N LYS A 56 6.45 -0.17 5.26
CA LYS A 56 7.68 0.21 4.58
C LYS A 56 7.78 1.72 4.52
N GLU A 57 8.81 2.27 5.16
CA GLU A 57 9.17 3.67 4.98
C GLU A 57 9.80 3.87 3.60
N ILE A 58 9.30 4.87 2.87
CA ILE A 58 9.68 5.18 1.50
C ILE A 58 10.38 6.55 1.44
N ASN A 59 9.80 7.55 2.10
CA ASN A 59 10.28 8.93 2.14
C ASN A 59 10.73 9.46 0.76
N SER A 60 9.90 9.24 -0.26
CA SER A 60 10.21 9.56 -1.65
C SER A 60 9.19 10.50 -2.27
N TRP A 61 9.70 11.48 -3.00
CA TRP A 61 8.88 12.42 -3.73
C TRP A 61 8.38 11.83 -5.05
N LEU A 62 7.08 11.98 -5.32
CA LEU A 62 6.43 11.51 -6.52
C LEU A 62 5.78 12.68 -7.26
N GLU A 63 6.35 13.05 -8.40
CA GLU A 63 5.80 14.07 -9.30
C GLU A 63 4.44 13.64 -9.88
N PRO A 64 3.60 14.58 -10.36
CA PRO A 64 2.35 14.26 -11.07
C PRO A 64 2.58 13.27 -12.22
N ASP A 65 1.64 12.34 -12.40
CA ASP A 65 1.64 11.28 -13.44
C ASP A 65 2.86 10.34 -13.41
N ARG A 66 3.72 10.44 -12.40
CA ARG A 66 4.82 9.48 -12.17
C ARG A 66 4.38 8.35 -11.24
N PHE A 67 5.09 7.25 -11.34
CA PHE A 67 4.88 6.07 -10.51
C PHE A 67 6.12 5.68 -9.72
N LEU A 68 5.88 5.08 -8.56
CA LEU A 68 6.85 4.37 -7.75
C LEU A 68 6.56 2.87 -7.85
N LYS A 69 7.61 2.06 -8.00
CA LYS A 69 7.51 0.59 -7.97
C LYS A 69 8.10 0.08 -6.67
N ILE A 70 7.33 -0.71 -5.93
CA ILE A 70 7.78 -1.37 -4.71
C ILE A 70 7.67 -2.88 -4.92
N PRO A 71 8.79 -3.63 -4.88
CA PRO A 71 8.76 -5.07 -4.95
C PRO A 71 7.93 -5.66 -3.81
N LEU A 72 7.01 -6.55 -4.16
CA LEU A 72 6.20 -7.30 -3.22
C LEU A 72 6.83 -8.68 -3.01
N THR A 73 7.02 -9.05 -1.76
CA THR A 73 7.47 -10.38 -1.35
C THR A 73 6.30 -11.32 -1.06
N ILE A 74 5.07 -10.84 -1.21
CA ILE A 74 3.84 -11.46 -0.67
C ILE A 74 2.73 -11.38 -1.71
N SER A 75 1.97 -12.47 -1.87
CA SER A 75 0.98 -12.62 -2.94
C SER A 75 -0.48 -12.44 -2.52
N ASP A 76 -0.84 -12.67 -1.24
CA ASP A 76 -2.24 -12.60 -0.75
C ASP A 76 -2.51 -11.25 -0.04
N ILE A 77 -2.33 -10.16 -0.78
CA ILE A 77 -2.51 -8.78 -0.29
C ILE A 77 -4.00 -8.45 -0.27
N LYS A 78 -4.47 -7.98 0.89
CA LYS A 78 -5.85 -7.57 1.15
C LYS A 78 -6.04 -6.07 0.92
N GLU A 79 -5.11 -5.26 1.42
CA GLU A 79 -5.24 -3.81 1.41
C GLU A 79 -3.85 -3.18 1.40
N VAL A 80 -3.74 -2.04 0.73
CA VAL A 80 -2.58 -1.17 0.78
C VAL A 80 -3.01 0.19 1.31
N SER A 81 -2.41 0.63 2.41
CA SER A 81 -2.54 1.98 2.93
C SER A 81 -1.30 2.79 2.55
N ILE A 82 -1.48 3.99 1.99
CA ILE A 82 -0.37 4.88 1.65
C ILE A 82 -0.48 6.14 2.49
N VAL A 83 0.58 6.46 3.22
CA VAL A 83 0.73 7.70 3.97
C VAL A 83 1.60 8.65 3.15
N PHE A 84 1.06 9.82 2.83
CA PHE A 84 1.76 10.80 2.01
C PHE A 84 1.47 12.23 2.45
N SER A 85 2.36 13.16 2.11
CA SER A 85 2.13 14.58 2.33
C SER A 85 1.98 15.32 1.00
N THR A 86 1.04 16.28 0.97
CA THR A 86 1.00 17.35 -0.03
C THR A 86 1.05 18.69 0.70
N GLY A 87 2.02 19.53 0.35
CA GLY A 87 2.29 20.77 1.07
C GLY A 87 2.47 20.55 2.58
N LEU A 88 1.54 21.09 3.38
CA LEU A 88 1.57 21.03 4.85
C LEU A 88 0.65 19.94 5.45
N ILE A 89 -0.13 19.24 4.63
CA ILE A 89 -1.05 18.21 5.10
C ILE A 89 -0.44 16.82 4.91
N THR A 90 -0.70 15.94 5.88
CA THR A 90 -0.42 14.50 5.76
C THR A 90 -1.73 13.77 5.65
N LEU A 91 -1.83 12.91 4.64
CA LEU A 91 -3.01 12.15 4.28
C LEU A 91 -2.70 10.66 4.30
N ARG A 92 -3.76 9.88 4.44
CA ARG A 92 -3.74 8.42 4.33
C ARG A 92 -4.81 7.99 3.34
N GLN A 93 -4.44 7.15 2.39
CA GLN A 93 -5.39 6.53 1.46
C GLN A 93 -5.29 5.00 1.58
N ASP A 94 -6.39 4.37 2.00
CA ASP A 94 -6.55 2.92 2.08
C ASP A 94 -7.21 2.41 0.80
N ILE A 95 -6.63 1.37 0.20
CA ILE A 95 -7.01 0.82 -1.10
C ILE A 95 -7.10 -0.70 -0.96
N GLU A 96 -8.30 -1.25 -1.08
CA GLU A 96 -8.52 -2.69 -1.15
C GLU A 96 -8.10 -3.22 -2.53
N ILE A 97 -7.46 -4.39 -2.55
CA ILE A 97 -6.88 -5.02 -3.75
C ILE A 97 -7.72 -6.23 -4.15
#